data_AF-A0A1G7URJ5-F1
#
_entry.id   AF-A0A1G7URJ5-F1
#
_cell.length_a   1.000
_cell.length_b   1.000
_cell.length_c   1.000
_cell.angle_alpha   90.00
_cell.angle_beta   90.00
_cell.angle_gamma   90.00
#
_symmetry.space_group_name_H-M   'P 1'
#
loop_
_entity.id
_entity.type
_entity.pdbx_description
1 polymer ?
#
loop_
_entity_poly.entity_id
_entity_poly.type
_entity_poly.pdbx_seq_one_letter_code
_entity_poly.pdbx_strand_id
1 'polypeptide(L)' 'MPNREIHGYGYDAYFITDNQKEMERSLGDLGVKIVRSLSTTDYNNKEFVFEDIDRRWIAVGKKQ' A
#
# COMPACT_ATOMS: atom_id res chain seq x y z
N MET A 1 -6.59 16.56 0.14
CA MET A 1 -7.50 15.60 -0.51
C MET A 1 -6.64 14.49 -1.09
N PRO A 2 -6.98 13.20 -0.86
CA PRO A 2 -6.27 12.08 -1.45
C PRO A 2 -6.25 12.11 -2.98
N ASN A 3 -5.16 11.66 -3.60
CA ASN A 3 -5.00 11.63 -5.06
C ASN A 3 -6.17 10.91 -5.77
N ARG A 4 -6.67 9.82 -5.20
CA ARG A 4 -7.81 9.06 -5.75
C ARG A 4 -9.10 9.86 -5.79
N GLU A 5 -9.30 10.82 -4.90
CA GLU A 5 -10.51 11.65 -4.87
C GLU A 5 -10.46 12.75 -5.93
N ILE A 6 -9.26 13.23 -6.27
CA ILE A 6 -9.06 14.28 -7.27
C ILE A 6 -9.04 13.68 -8.69
N HIS A 7 -8.35 12.54 -8.86
CA HIS A 7 -8.05 11.97 -10.17
C HIS A 7 -8.81 10.68 -10.48
N GLY A 8 -9.52 10.10 -9.51
CA GLY A 8 -10.21 8.81 -9.65
C GLY A 8 -9.29 7.59 -9.52
N TYR A 9 -7.97 7.79 -9.38
CA TYR A 9 -6.98 6.73 -9.23
C TYR A 9 -5.70 7.24 -8.54
N GLY A 10 -4.80 6.32 -8.22
CA GLY A 10 -3.46 6.62 -7.71
C GLY A 10 -3.32 6.46 -6.20
N TYR A 11 -2.06 6.47 -5.78
CA TYR A 11 -1.64 6.44 -4.38
C TYR A 11 -1.07 7.81 -4.00
N ASP A 12 -1.10 8.13 -2.71
CA ASP A 12 -0.56 9.38 -2.19
C ASP A 12 0.95 9.26 -1.91
N ALA A 13 1.44 8.04 -1.70
CA ALA A 13 2.85 7.74 -1.53
C ALA A 13 3.17 6.29 -1.94
N TYR A 14 4.45 6.04 -2.24
CA TYR A 14 5.00 4.72 -2.51
C TYR A 14 6.28 4.48 -1.69
N PHE A 15 6.29 3.44 -0.87
CA PHE A 15 7.46 3.03 -0.11
C PHE A 15 8.09 1.77 -0.69
N ILE A 16 9.43 1.78 -0.80
CA ILE A 16 10.21 0.65 -1.30
C ILE A 16 10.79 -0.13 -0.12
N THR A 17 10.51 -1.44 -0.03
CA THR A 17 11.06 -2.31 1.01
C THR A 17 11.16 -3.76 0.53
N ASP A 18 12.10 -4.53 1.10
CA ASP A 18 12.23 -5.97 0.89
C ASP A 18 11.32 -6.82 1.81
N ASN A 19 10.75 -6.20 2.85
CA ASN A 19 10.01 -6.89 3.90
C ASN A 19 8.49 -6.62 3.83
N GLN A 20 7.91 -6.57 2.62
CA GLN A 20 6.49 -6.19 2.45
C GLN A 20 5.56 -7.08 3.27
N LYS A 21 5.83 -8.39 3.31
CA LYS A 21 5.00 -9.37 4.02
C LYS A 21 5.01 -9.16 5.54
N GLU A 22 6.17 -8.86 6.11
CA GLU A 22 6.29 -8.60 7.54
C GLU A 22 5.63 -7.27 7.91
N MET A 23 5.76 -6.27 7.04
CA MET A 23 5.15 -4.96 7.24
C MET A 23 3.62 -5.02 7.15
N GLU A 24 3.06 -5.69 6.13
CA GLU A 24 1.61 -5.91 6.02
C GLU A 24 1.06 -6.57 7.29
N ARG A 25 1.72 -7.64 7.76
CA ARG A 25 1.32 -8.33 8.99
C ARG A 25 1.36 -7.41 10.20
N SER A 26 2.48 -6.70 10.41
CA SER A 26 2.67 -5.83 11.57
C SER A 26 1.65 -4.68 11.59
N LEU A 27 1.33 -4.12 10.42
CA LEU A 27 0.29 -3.09 10.28
C LEU A 27 -1.10 -3.67 10.56
N GLY A 28 -1.40 -4.86 10.03
CA GLY A 28 -2.66 -5.56 10.30
C GLY A 28 -2.84 -5.88 11.79
N ASP A 29 -1.78 -6.33 12.47
CA ASP A 29 -1.78 -6.64 13.92
C ASP A 29 -2.02 -5.37 14.76
N LEU A 30 -1.63 -4.19 14.25
CA LEU A 30 -1.91 -2.88 14.86
C LEU A 30 -3.31 -2.33 14.53
N GLY A 31 -4.12 -3.06 13.76
CA GLY A 31 -5.46 -2.63 13.35
C GLY A 31 -5.46 -1.61 12.21
N VAL A 32 -4.34 -1.43 11.51
CA VAL A 32 -4.28 -0.58 10.32
C VAL A 32 -5.09 -1.23 9.20
N LYS A 33 -5.89 -0.42 8.50
CA LYS A 33 -6.73 -0.89 7.41
C LYS A 33 -5.88 -1.22 6.18
N ILE A 34 -5.72 -2.51 5.91
CA ILE A 34 -5.16 -3.00 4.64
C ILE A 34 -6.25 -2.91 3.57
N VAL A 35 -6.06 -2.01 2.61
CA VAL A 35 -7.01 -1.77 1.50
C VAL A 35 -6.82 -2.81 0.40
N ARG A 36 -5.57 -3.20 0.16
CA ARG A 36 -5.19 -4.28 -0.74
C ARG A 36 -4.10 -5.11 -0.11
N SER A 37 -4.35 -6.40 0.06
CA SER A 37 -3.36 -7.34 0.56
C SER A 37 -2.18 -7.48 -0.40
N LEU A 38 -1.05 -7.95 0.13
CA LEU A 38 0.16 -8.18 -0.65
C LEU A 38 -0.13 -9.12 -1.83
N SER A 39 0.09 -8.60 -3.04
CA SER A 39 -0.09 -9.35 -4.28
C SER A 39 0.99 -8.99 -5.30
N THR A 40 1.16 -9.85 -6.30
CA THR A 40 2.04 -9.58 -7.43
C THR A 40 1.25 -8.84 -8.50
N THR A 41 1.73 -7.67 -8.89
CA THR A 41 1.15 -6.86 -9.97
C THR A 41 1.49 -7.43 -11.35
N ASP A 42 0.82 -6.93 -12.39
CA ASP A 42 1.09 -7.28 -13.79
C ASP A 42 2.51 -6.91 -14.25
N TYR A 43 3.19 -6.03 -13.51
CA TYR A 43 4.60 -5.65 -13.72
C TYR A 43 5.57 -6.47 -12.86
N ASN A 44 5.10 -7.57 -12.27
CA ASN A 44 5.88 -8.49 -11.42
C ASN A 44 6.43 -7.85 -10.12
N ASN A 45 5.90 -6.69 -9.73
CA ASN A 45 6.19 -6.07 -8.44
C ASN A 45 5.33 -6.72 -7.37
N LYS A 46 5.90 -6.99 -6.20
CA LYS A 46 5.13 -7.36 -5.00
C LYS A 46 4.77 -6.10 -4.23
N GLU A 47 3.49 -5.83 -4.07
CA GLU A 47 3.02 -4.66 -3.33
C GLU A 47 1.72 -4.92 -2.55
N PHE A 48 1.54 -4.16 -1.46
CA PHE A 48 0.29 -4.04 -0.72
C PHE A 48 -0.06 -2.56 -0.53
N VAL A 49 -1.31 -2.26 -0.18
CA VAL A 49 -1.78 -0.89 0.05
C VAL A 49 -2.51 -0.80 1.37
N PHE A 50 -2.15 0.18 2.18
CA PHE A 50 -2.85 0.50 3.43
C PHE A 50 -3.42 1.92 3.41
N GLU A 51 -4.40 2.17 4.27
CA GLU A 51 -5.00 3.48 4.49
C GLU A 51 -4.47 4.08 5.80
N ASP A 52 -3.98 5.32 5.75
CA ASP A 52 -3.53 6.04 6.94
C ASP A 52 -4.68 6.81 7.63
N ILE A 53 -4.36 7.50 8.73
CA ILE A 53 -5.34 8.27 9.51
C ILE A 53 -5.98 9.43 8.74
N ASP A 54 -5.34 9.90 7.66
CA ASP A 54 -5.81 10.97 6.78
C ASP A 54 -6.60 10.42 5.58
N ARG A 55 -6.92 9.12 5.60
CA ARG A 55 -7.59 8.37 4.52
C ARG A 55 -6.79 8.31 3.22
N ARG A 56 -5.48 8.58 3.26
CA ARG A 56 -4.59 8.45 2.10
C ARG A 56 -4.28 6.99 1.83
N TRP A 57 -4.10 6.64 0.57
CA TRP A 57 -3.64 5.31 0.20
C TRP A 57 -2.14 5.31 0.00
N ILE A 58 -1.46 4.46 0.77
CA ILE A 58 -0.01 4.32 0.72
C ILE A 58 0.31 2.93 0.21
N ALA A 59 0.97 2.89 -0.94
CA ALA A 59 1.46 1.65 -1.52
C ALA A 59 2.85 1.33 -0.96
N VAL A 60 3.08 0.05 -0.69
CA VAL A 60 4.35 -0.47 -0.23
C VAL A 60 4.71 -1.64 -1.11
N GLY A 61 5.83 -1.55 -1.82
CA GLY A 61 6.24 -2.61 -2.72
C GLY A 61 7.70 -2.57 -3.05
N LYS A 62 8.13 -3.46 -3.93
CA LYS A 62 9.48 -3.39 -4.51
C LYS A 62 9.38 -3.73 -5.98
N LYS A 63 10.04 -2.90 -6.79
CA LYS A 63 10.26 -3.23 -8.20
C LYS A 63 11.28 -4.36 -8.27
N GLN A 64 10.90 -5.46 -8.91
CA GLN A 64 11.82 -6.57 -9.15
C GLN A 64 12.88 -6.19 -10.18
#